data_AF-A0A1G1EBX4-F1
#
_entry.id   AF-A0A1G1EBX4-F1
#
_cell.length_a   1.000
_cell.length_b   1.000
_cell.length_c   1.000
_cell.angle_alpha   90.00
_cell.angle_beta   90.00
_cell.angle_gamma   90.00
#
_symmetry.space_group_name_H-M   'P 1'
#
loop_
_entity.id
_entity.type
_entity.pdbx_description
1 polymer ?
#
loop_
_entity_poly.entity_id
_entity_poly.type
_entity_poly.pdbx_seq_one_letter_code
_entity_poly.pdbx_strand_id
1 'polypeptide(L)'
;MKIPKNVLWIIILLITITGCGSDSGKKMGTYDLFTDYGLKKEDIATMQILSSNLSNEWTGNPSTDSKKTMAIDLNTSSQLSVNAYDMTGKAYENIKVNWTSNDKNVVNVNNSTGEITGMSPGETIITATLTLPDGSVISDTITVVVMAPPNMERMWVNAGVNLPTPMWDHASTIWNGYLYVAGGNSSCDGNHQNCGFTKNVYYAPINADGSLGAFSPATPMPRYLRGHSLLTYNNYMYIIGGIEQPQYKDPPFPDPLKFQTILNEKVYYTSINPDGSIGSWKETTPISLPELPSELQNKAGLFAQSAVAHNGYIYIMGGWNVELKKNVATVLTGPIMSDGTIMKWIHNPNSDLPYDLSKHASVVTTINGESYLYVIGGNSGSIGGTQVFHREIYYAKIAPDGILEEWKPSSNNLIKPLIDHASVIAGRYLFVLGGRNGDDTSGYTFYSDIKHYFINDNGELGPPSGYSPLPNALFHHSVAADNNTANIYVTGGAVGDTSTEENRKNSVFYLSKTAP
;
A
#
# COMPACT_ATOMS: atom_id res chain seq x y z
N MET A 1 -54.33 -14.35 -54.79
CA MET A 1 -53.50 -15.34 -55.51
C MET A 1 -52.25 -15.61 -54.66
N LYS A 2 -51.90 -16.88 -54.45
CA LYS A 2 -50.81 -17.37 -53.58
C LYS A 2 -49.42 -17.25 -54.25
N ILE A 3 -48.42 -16.74 -53.50
CA ILE A 3 -46.99 -17.12 -53.23
C ILE A 3 -46.40 -18.26 -54.14
N PRO A 4 -45.10 -18.34 -54.58
CA PRO A 4 -43.89 -18.25 -53.71
C PRO A 4 -42.45 -17.95 -54.25
N LYS A 5 -41.48 -17.91 -53.27
CA LYS A 5 -40.00 -18.18 -53.27
C LYS A 5 -39.05 -16.95 -53.22
N ASN A 6 -38.03 -16.80 -52.35
CA ASN A 6 -37.33 -17.69 -51.40
C ASN A 6 -36.51 -16.90 -50.32
N VAL A 7 -36.64 -17.35 -49.06
CA VAL A 7 -35.71 -17.48 -47.89
C VAL A 7 -34.36 -16.73 -47.84
N LEU A 8 -34.13 -15.99 -46.73
CA LEU A 8 -32.84 -15.93 -46.03
C LEU A 8 -32.99 -15.66 -44.50
N TRP A 9 -32.56 -16.65 -43.72
CA TRP A 9 -32.13 -16.78 -42.31
C TRP A 9 -32.53 -15.79 -41.19
N ILE A 10 -33.02 -16.40 -40.10
CA ILE A 10 -33.22 -15.89 -38.75
C ILE A 10 -31.87 -15.74 -38.04
N ILE A 11 -31.59 -14.56 -37.45
CA ILE A 11 -30.73 -14.40 -36.26
C ILE A 11 -31.43 -13.46 -35.28
N ILE A 12 -31.52 -13.92 -34.03
CA ILE A 12 -32.16 -13.30 -32.88
C ILE A 12 -31.33 -12.12 -32.38
N LEU A 13 -31.96 -10.96 -32.13
CA LEU A 13 -31.47 -10.02 -31.11
C LEU A 13 -32.66 -9.31 -30.45
N LEU A 14 -32.75 -9.44 -29.12
CA LEU A 14 -33.78 -8.86 -28.29
C LEU A 14 -33.69 -7.32 -28.27
N ILE A 15 -34.87 -6.73 -28.38
CA ILE A 15 -35.21 -5.32 -28.19
C ILE A 15 -35.26 -5.01 -26.69
N THR A 16 -34.75 -3.85 -26.25
CA THR A 16 -35.61 -2.85 -25.56
C THR A 16 -35.03 -1.45 -25.64
N ILE A 17 -35.95 -0.53 -25.91
CA ILE A 17 -35.78 0.83 -26.40
C ILE A 17 -35.66 1.81 -25.23
N THR A 18 -34.83 2.81 -25.44
CA THR A 18 -34.65 4.04 -24.67
C THR A 18 -35.95 4.83 -24.48
N GLY A 19 -36.24 5.19 -23.22
CA GLY A 19 -37.12 6.31 -22.86
C GLY A 19 -36.34 7.27 -21.98
N CYS A 20 -36.03 8.45 -22.51
CA CYS A 20 -35.37 9.55 -21.80
C CYS A 20 -36.42 10.34 -20.99
N GLY A 21 -36.12 10.60 -19.72
CA GLY A 21 -36.87 11.47 -18.83
C GLY A 21 -35.94 11.89 -17.68
N SER A 22 -35.56 13.15 -17.69
CA SER A 22 -34.62 13.81 -16.77
C SER A 22 -35.00 13.67 -15.30
N ASP A 23 -34.06 13.24 -14.47
CA ASP A 23 -33.88 13.83 -13.14
C ASP A 23 -32.39 13.78 -12.75
N SER A 24 -31.80 14.97 -12.78
CA SER A 24 -30.45 15.28 -12.32
C SER A 24 -30.33 15.04 -10.81
N GLY A 25 -29.31 14.28 -10.39
CA GLY A 25 -28.78 14.33 -9.02
C GLY A 25 -29.75 13.95 -7.91
N LYS A 26 -30.11 12.67 -7.79
CA LYS A 26 -30.64 12.18 -6.51
C LYS A 26 -29.51 12.17 -5.48
N LYS A 27 -29.52 13.17 -4.58
CA LYS A 27 -29.05 12.97 -3.20
C LYS A 27 -29.62 11.63 -2.72
N MET A 28 -28.79 10.77 -2.09
CA MET A 28 -29.28 9.58 -1.39
C MET A 28 -30.34 10.02 -0.38
N GLY A 29 -31.61 9.87 -0.73
CA GLY A 29 -32.72 10.09 0.19
C GLY A 29 -32.82 8.88 1.10
N THR A 30 -32.90 9.11 2.41
CA THR A 30 -33.24 8.05 3.37
C THR A 30 -34.72 7.68 3.21
N TYR A 31 -35.02 6.39 3.09
CA TYR A 31 -36.38 5.87 2.93
C TYR A 31 -36.94 5.36 4.25
N ASP A 32 -38.22 5.58 4.51
CA ASP A 32 -38.91 4.95 5.64
C ASP A 32 -39.39 3.55 5.21
N LEU A 33 -38.83 2.54 5.87
CA LEU A 33 -38.96 1.14 5.46
C LEU A 33 -40.43 0.66 5.36
N PHE A 34 -41.28 1.14 6.27
CA PHE A 34 -42.67 0.68 6.38
C PHE A 34 -43.61 1.41 5.43
N THR A 35 -43.30 2.67 5.08
CA THR A 35 -44.10 3.45 4.13
C THR A 35 -43.66 3.20 2.70
N ASP A 36 -42.36 3.17 2.46
CA ASP A 36 -41.81 3.27 1.12
C ASP A 36 -41.71 1.90 0.43
N TYR A 37 -41.57 0.83 1.22
CA TYR A 37 -41.45 -0.55 0.71
C TYR A 37 -42.64 -1.45 1.07
N GLY A 38 -43.64 -0.94 1.79
CA GLY A 38 -44.87 -1.67 2.10
C GLY A 38 -44.68 -2.89 3.01
N LEU A 39 -43.59 -2.92 3.78
CA LEU A 39 -43.24 -4.03 4.67
C LEU A 39 -44.07 -4.04 5.95
N LYS A 40 -44.34 -5.23 6.48
CA LYS A 40 -45.13 -5.49 7.69
C LYS A 40 -44.25 -5.84 8.88
N LYS A 41 -44.90 -5.88 10.05
CA LYS A 41 -44.36 -6.13 11.39
C LYS A 41 -43.33 -7.28 11.50
N GLU A 42 -43.42 -8.32 10.68
CA GLU A 42 -42.62 -9.56 10.80
C GLU A 42 -41.63 -9.75 9.65
N ASP A 43 -41.53 -8.78 8.75
CA ASP A 43 -40.82 -8.99 7.49
C ASP A 43 -39.30 -8.81 7.62
N ILE A 44 -38.79 -8.06 8.62
CA ILE A 44 -37.34 -7.82 8.77
C ILE A 44 -36.71 -8.78 9.77
N ALA A 45 -35.68 -9.48 9.32
CA ALA A 45 -34.93 -10.46 10.11
C ALA A 45 -33.67 -9.87 10.73
N THR A 46 -32.95 -9.00 10.00
CA THR A 46 -31.67 -8.45 10.43
C THR A 46 -31.34 -7.13 9.73
N MET A 47 -30.35 -6.40 10.24
CA MET A 47 -29.78 -5.21 9.63
C MET A 47 -28.25 -5.24 9.68
N GLN A 48 -27.61 -4.52 8.76
CA GLN A 48 -26.17 -4.44 8.65
C GLN A 48 -25.70 -3.01 8.38
N ILE A 49 -24.81 -2.50 9.22
CA ILE A 49 -24.05 -1.27 8.97
C ILE A 49 -23.01 -1.52 7.88
N LEU A 50 -22.91 -0.57 6.95
CA LEU A 50 -21.94 -0.51 5.87
C LEU A 50 -21.13 0.79 5.97
N SER A 51 -19.86 0.73 5.55
CA SER A 51 -18.99 1.91 5.35
C SER A 51 -18.09 1.65 4.15
N SER A 52 -17.72 2.71 3.42
CA SER A 52 -16.72 2.63 2.36
C SER A 52 -15.33 2.20 2.86
N ASN A 53 -15.07 2.34 4.16
CA ASN A 53 -13.80 1.99 4.81
C ASN A 53 -13.90 0.70 5.64
N LEU A 54 -15.00 -0.05 5.55
CA LEU A 54 -15.02 -1.41 6.11
C LEU A 54 -14.02 -2.25 5.32
N SER A 55 -13.06 -2.87 6.01
CA SER A 55 -12.33 -3.99 5.45
C SER A 55 -13.37 -5.04 5.04
N ASN A 56 -13.51 -5.29 3.73
CA ASN A 56 -14.40 -6.31 3.19
C ASN A 56 -13.87 -7.70 3.57
N GLU A 57 -13.99 -8.10 4.84
CA GLU A 57 -13.84 -9.48 5.29
C GLU A 57 -15.23 -10.07 5.50
N TRP A 58 -15.88 -10.43 4.39
CA TRP A 58 -16.94 -11.43 4.45
C TRP A 58 -16.28 -12.81 4.52
N THR A 59 -16.05 -13.31 5.74
CA THR A 59 -15.87 -14.75 5.95
C THR A 59 -17.28 -15.33 6.07
N GLY A 60 -17.71 -16.08 5.05
CA GLY A 60 -19.09 -16.57 4.92
C GLY A 60 -19.52 -17.57 5.99
N ASN A 61 -19.66 -17.15 7.25
CA ASN A 61 -20.29 -17.91 8.32
C ASN A 61 -20.99 -16.97 9.33
N PRO A 62 -22.33 -17.00 9.44
CA PRO A 62 -23.10 -16.11 10.32
C PRO A 62 -23.00 -16.48 11.82
N SER A 63 -21.93 -17.13 12.25
CA SER A 63 -21.81 -17.67 13.61
C SER A 63 -20.41 -17.52 14.22
N THR A 64 -19.92 -16.29 14.34
CA THR A 64 -19.09 -15.81 15.46
C THR A 64 -18.87 -14.31 15.32
N ASP A 65 -19.06 -13.59 16.42
CA ASP A 65 -18.99 -12.14 16.63
C ASP A 65 -17.64 -11.53 16.19
N SER A 66 -17.43 -11.32 14.89
CA SER A 66 -16.30 -10.54 14.38
C SER A 66 -16.61 -9.06 14.62
N LYS A 67 -15.82 -8.44 15.52
CA LYS A 67 -15.96 -7.03 15.90
C LYS A 67 -15.76 -6.14 14.66
N LYS A 68 -16.85 -5.68 14.03
CA LYS A 68 -16.81 -4.73 12.91
C LYS A 68 -16.09 -3.46 13.36
N THR A 69 -14.96 -3.14 12.76
CA THR A 69 -14.13 -1.99 13.13
C THR A 69 -13.83 -1.13 11.92
N MET A 70 -13.89 0.20 12.07
CA MET A 70 -13.40 1.17 11.10
C MET A 70 -12.54 2.23 11.79
N ALA A 71 -11.59 2.80 11.07
CA ALA A 71 -10.82 3.95 11.53
C ALA A 71 -11.18 5.21 10.75
N ILE A 72 -11.24 6.34 11.45
CA ILE A 72 -11.32 7.69 10.87
C ILE A 72 -10.25 8.56 11.52
N ASP A 73 -9.79 9.62 10.85
CA ASP A 73 -8.86 10.55 11.47
C ASP A 73 -9.61 11.61 12.29
N LEU A 74 -8.92 12.17 13.28
CA LEU A 74 -9.43 13.31 14.04
C LEU A 74 -9.90 14.44 13.10
N ASN A 75 -11.08 14.98 13.38
CA ASN A 75 -11.76 16.04 12.63
C ASN A 75 -12.14 15.69 11.19
N THR A 76 -12.11 14.40 10.81
CA THR A 76 -12.64 13.94 9.53
C THR A 76 -14.05 13.36 9.67
N SER A 77 -14.83 13.44 8.61
CA SER A 77 -16.15 12.82 8.53
C SER A 77 -16.15 11.58 7.64
N SER A 78 -17.02 10.62 7.95
CA SER A 78 -17.30 9.45 7.11
C SER A 78 -18.81 9.18 7.11
N GLN A 79 -19.30 8.55 6.04
CA GLN A 79 -20.71 8.22 5.91
C GLN A 79 -20.92 6.74 6.20
N LEU A 80 -21.76 6.44 7.19
CA LEU A 80 -22.29 5.10 7.43
C LEU A 80 -23.62 4.93 6.69
N SER A 81 -23.90 3.72 6.22
CA SER A 81 -25.22 3.36 5.70
C SER A 81 -25.68 2.03 6.31
N VAL A 82 -26.96 1.70 6.11
CA VAL A 82 -27.55 0.45 6.59
C VAL A 82 -28.32 -0.21 5.47
N ASN A 83 -28.15 -1.52 5.38
CA ASN A 83 -29.07 -2.40 4.68
C ASN A 83 -29.87 -3.23 5.70
N ALA A 84 -31.19 -3.30 5.51
CA ALA A 84 -32.03 -4.27 6.22
C ALA A 84 -32.31 -5.47 5.32
N TYR A 85 -32.52 -6.63 5.93
CA TYR A 85 -32.78 -7.88 5.21
C TYR A 85 -34.04 -8.53 5.73
N ASP A 86 -34.91 -8.95 4.83
CA ASP A 86 -36.07 -9.76 5.20
C ASP A 86 -35.70 -11.23 5.48
N MET A 87 -36.66 -12.02 5.98
CA MET A 87 -36.47 -13.45 6.24
C MET A 87 -36.06 -14.27 4.99
N THR A 88 -36.23 -13.72 3.79
CA THR A 88 -35.82 -14.36 2.53
C THR A 88 -34.42 -13.94 2.07
N GLY A 89 -33.79 -13.00 2.78
CA GLY A 89 -32.48 -12.44 2.47
C GLY A 89 -32.49 -11.30 1.46
N LYS A 90 -33.67 -10.77 1.09
CA LYS A 90 -33.74 -9.61 0.19
C LYS A 90 -33.32 -8.34 0.95
N ALA A 91 -32.41 -7.58 0.35
CA ALA A 91 -31.88 -6.34 0.91
C ALA A 91 -32.79 -5.13 0.62
N TYR A 92 -32.88 -4.25 1.60
CA TYR A 92 -33.49 -2.92 1.53
C TYR A 92 -32.45 -1.90 1.95
N GLU A 93 -32.03 -1.07 0.99
CA GLU A 93 -30.90 -0.16 1.14
C GLU A 93 -31.35 1.25 1.57
N ASN A 94 -30.46 2.01 2.21
CA ASN A 94 -30.67 3.41 2.58
C ASN A 94 -31.90 3.65 3.46
N ILE A 95 -32.18 2.69 4.34
CA ILE A 95 -33.31 2.75 5.26
C ILE A 95 -33.07 3.77 6.37
N LYS A 96 -34.14 4.40 6.84
CA LYS A 96 -34.09 5.35 7.95
C LYS A 96 -33.93 4.61 9.27
N VAL A 97 -32.84 4.89 9.97
CA VAL A 97 -32.52 4.35 11.29
C VAL A 97 -32.10 5.48 12.22
N ASN A 98 -32.14 5.22 13.52
CA ASN A 98 -31.59 6.13 14.52
C ASN A 98 -30.14 5.76 14.80
N TRP A 99 -29.24 6.73 14.67
CA TRP A 99 -27.82 6.55 14.94
C TRP A 99 -27.43 7.12 16.29
N THR A 100 -26.62 6.38 17.04
CA THR A 100 -26.07 6.82 18.33
C THR A 100 -24.60 6.44 18.46
N SER A 101 -23.85 7.25 19.21
CA SER A 101 -22.48 6.98 19.64
C SER A 101 -22.47 6.83 21.15
N ASN A 102 -21.80 5.79 21.67
CA ASN A 102 -21.68 5.61 23.12
C ASN A 102 -20.65 6.57 23.76
N ASP A 103 -19.73 7.13 22.96
CA ASP A 103 -18.88 8.27 23.34
C ASP A 103 -18.85 9.33 22.23
N LYS A 104 -19.64 10.39 22.42
CA LYS A 104 -19.74 11.54 21.50
C LYS A 104 -18.52 12.46 21.53
N ASN A 105 -17.68 12.37 22.56
CA ASN A 105 -16.44 13.11 22.60
C ASN A 105 -15.40 12.48 21.69
N VAL A 106 -15.49 11.17 21.43
CA VAL A 106 -14.64 10.44 20.49
C VAL A 106 -15.21 10.55 19.08
N VAL A 107 -16.44 10.10 18.84
CA VAL A 107 -17.11 10.25 17.52
C VAL A 107 -18.49 10.86 17.70
N ASN A 108 -18.74 11.97 17.04
CA ASN A 108 -20.08 12.50 16.90
C ASN A 108 -20.77 11.82 15.70
N VAL A 109 -22.05 11.48 15.82
CA VAL A 109 -22.83 10.91 14.72
C VAL A 109 -24.12 11.70 14.52
N ASN A 110 -24.41 12.06 13.28
CA ASN A 110 -25.70 12.61 12.91
C ASN A 110 -26.76 11.52 13.07
N ASN A 111 -27.69 11.74 14.00
CA ASN A 111 -28.69 10.75 14.41
C ASN A 111 -29.60 10.27 13.26
N SER A 112 -29.71 11.04 12.18
CA SER A 112 -30.66 10.79 11.09
C SER A 112 -29.98 10.38 9.78
N THR A 113 -28.72 10.77 9.59
CA THR A 113 -27.99 10.47 8.35
C THR A 113 -26.94 9.39 8.51
N GLY A 114 -26.42 9.16 9.72
CA GLY A 114 -25.29 8.24 9.93
C GLY A 114 -23.93 8.84 9.53
N GLU A 115 -23.87 10.13 9.23
CA GLU A 115 -22.60 10.85 9.07
C GLU A 115 -21.88 10.92 10.42
N ILE A 116 -20.69 10.36 10.50
CA ILE A 116 -19.83 10.38 11.68
C ILE A 116 -18.72 11.41 11.51
N THR A 117 -18.30 12.04 12.59
CA THR A 117 -17.13 12.94 12.64
C THR A 117 -16.25 12.57 13.82
N GLY A 118 -14.94 12.39 13.58
CA GLY A 118 -13.98 12.14 14.64
C GLY A 118 -13.73 13.42 15.45
N MET A 119 -14.01 13.39 16.75
CA MET A 119 -13.97 14.56 17.63
C MET A 119 -12.76 14.56 18.56
N SER A 120 -12.34 13.38 19.03
CA SER A 120 -11.10 13.20 19.79
C SER A 120 -10.54 11.79 19.56
N PRO A 121 -9.21 11.59 19.69
CA PRO A 121 -8.63 10.26 19.51
C PRO A 121 -9.15 9.26 20.53
N GLY A 122 -9.50 8.06 20.10
CA GLY A 122 -10.09 7.06 20.97
C GLY A 122 -10.85 6.00 20.20
N GLU A 123 -11.53 5.10 20.92
CA GLU A 123 -12.42 4.09 20.37
C GLU A 123 -13.83 4.31 20.92
N THR A 124 -14.83 4.17 20.07
CA THR A 124 -16.25 4.30 20.43
C THR A 124 -17.09 3.36 19.57
N ILE A 125 -18.30 3.03 20.01
CA ILE A 125 -19.23 2.17 19.31
C ILE A 125 -20.36 3.03 18.75
N ILE A 126 -20.56 2.93 17.44
CA ILE A 126 -21.72 3.50 16.75
C ILE A 126 -22.77 2.40 16.62
N THR A 127 -24.00 2.71 17.04
CA THR A 127 -25.16 1.82 16.95
C THR A 127 -26.17 2.40 15.99
N ALA A 128 -26.58 1.58 15.01
CA ALA A 128 -27.74 1.84 14.18
C ALA A 128 -28.94 1.09 14.75
N THR A 129 -30.05 1.79 14.96
CA THR A 129 -31.26 1.24 15.60
C THR A 129 -32.47 1.45 14.71
N LEU A 130 -33.14 0.36 14.36
CA LEU A 130 -34.45 0.37 13.72
C LEU A 130 -35.52 -0.08 14.73
N THR A 131 -36.51 0.77 14.98
CA THR A 131 -37.69 0.42 15.79
C THR A 131 -38.82 0.00 14.87
N LEU A 132 -39.30 -1.23 15.03
CA LEU A 132 -40.44 -1.76 14.27
C LEU A 132 -41.77 -1.18 14.81
N PRO A 133 -42.88 -1.23 14.05
CA PRO A 133 -44.17 -0.67 14.47
C PRO A 133 -44.74 -1.24 15.77
N ASP A 134 -44.29 -2.43 16.20
CA ASP A 134 -44.68 -3.06 17.45
C ASP A 134 -43.81 -2.65 18.66
N GLY A 135 -42.84 -1.77 18.44
CA GLY A 135 -41.90 -1.29 19.44
C GLY A 135 -40.68 -2.20 19.64
N SER A 136 -40.59 -3.33 18.94
CA SER A 136 -39.37 -4.14 18.95
C SER A 136 -38.23 -3.41 18.23
N VAL A 137 -37.01 -3.76 18.61
CA VAL A 137 -35.80 -3.07 18.13
C VAL A 137 -34.87 -4.07 17.47
N ILE A 138 -34.43 -3.73 16.27
CA ILE A 138 -33.33 -4.39 15.57
C ILE A 138 -32.18 -3.38 15.56
N SER A 139 -30.96 -3.86 15.86
CA SER A 139 -29.78 -3.01 15.86
C SER A 139 -28.56 -3.74 15.31
N ASP A 140 -27.61 -2.96 14.81
CA ASP A 140 -26.26 -3.42 14.50
C ASP A 140 -25.26 -2.39 15.02
N THR A 141 -24.02 -2.83 15.25
CA THR A 141 -22.96 -2.00 15.85
C THR A 141 -21.68 -2.04 15.04
N ILE A 142 -20.96 -0.92 15.03
CA ILE A 142 -19.60 -0.81 14.49
C ILE A 142 -18.71 -0.09 15.50
N THR A 143 -17.50 -0.60 15.68
CA THR A 143 -16.43 0.06 16.44
C THR A 143 -15.77 1.08 15.54
N VAL A 144 -15.69 2.34 15.98
CA VAL A 144 -15.00 3.41 15.28
C VAL A 144 -13.80 3.85 16.12
N VAL A 145 -12.62 3.80 15.50
CA VAL A 145 -11.37 4.28 16.08
C VAL A 145 -11.03 5.63 15.46
N VAL A 146 -10.98 6.68 16.27
CA VAL A 146 -10.48 7.99 15.85
C VAL A 146 -8.97 8.02 16.04
N MET A 147 -8.26 8.10 14.93
CA MET A 147 -6.81 8.20 14.92
C MET A 147 -6.41 9.60 15.36
N ALA A 148 -5.50 9.66 16.34
CA ALA A 148 -4.82 10.91 16.67
C ALA A 148 -4.02 11.40 15.45
N PRO A 149 -3.95 12.72 15.21
CA PRO A 149 -2.85 13.28 14.46
C PRO A 149 -1.54 12.71 15.03
N PRO A 150 -0.54 12.37 14.20
CA PRO A 150 0.66 11.71 14.65
C PRO A 150 1.38 12.37 15.83
N ASN A 151 1.14 13.62 16.21
CA ASN A 151 1.94 14.39 17.16
C ASN A 151 1.11 14.64 18.45
N MET A 152 1.43 14.06 19.63
CA MET A 152 2.70 14.22 20.38
C MET A 152 3.10 13.04 21.31
N GLU A 153 2.43 11.90 21.30
CA GLU A 153 2.64 10.88 22.36
C GLU A 153 3.33 9.57 21.91
N ARG A 154 3.50 9.32 20.61
CA ARG A 154 4.19 8.09 20.17
C ARG A 154 5.70 8.29 20.15
N MET A 155 6.43 7.38 20.80
CA MET A 155 7.89 7.38 20.80
C MET A 155 8.42 6.17 20.03
N TRP A 156 9.62 6.32 19.48
CA TRP A 156 10.34 5.18 18.91
C TRP A 156 10.71 4.21 20.02
N VAL A 157 10.24 2.98 19.88
CA VAL A 157 10.56 1.87 20.77
C VAL A 157 11.52 0.94 20.02
N ASN A 158 12.61 0.57 20.68
CA ASN A 158 13.44 -0.54 20.21
C ASN A 158 12.63 -1.83 20.35
N ALA A 159 12.43 -2.56 19.26
CA ALA A 159 11.58 -3.75 19.27
C ALA A 159 12.08 -4.87 20.19
N GLY A 160 13.34 -4.81 20.67
CA GLY A 160 13.95 -5.88 21.47
C GLY A 160 14.27 -7.15 20.67
N VAL A 161 13.77 -7.22 19.44
CA VAL A 161 14.08 -8.22 18.42
C VAL A 161 14.83 -7.56 17.27
N ASN A 162 15.80 -8.26 16.71
CA ASN A 162 16.64 -7.77 15.62
C ASN A 162 16.51 -8.68 14.40
N LEU A 163 16.83 -8.13 13.23
CA LEU A 163 17.05 -8.95 12.05
C LEU A 163 18.20 -9.95 12.32
N PRO A 164 18.15 -11.17 11.77
CA PRO A 164 19.19 -12.16 12.00
C PRO A 164 20.58 -11.73 11.54
N THR A 165 20.68 -10.82 10.57
CA THR A 165 21.94 -10.27 10.05
C THR A 165 21.80 -8.76 9.81
N PRO A 166 22.82 -7.93 10.05
CA PRO A 166 22.78 -6.51 9.68
C PRO A 166 22.77 -6.36 8.17
N MET A 167 21.83 -5.56 7.64
CA MET A 167 21.60 -5.43 6.20
C MET A 167 21.06 -4.05 5.81
N TRP A 168 21.24 -3.71 4.55
CA TRP A 168 20.71 -2.50 3.89
C TRP A 168 20.25 -2.87 2.47
N ASP A 169 19.50 -1.99 1.81
CA ASP A 169 18.92 -2.24 0.48
C ASP A 169 17.98 -3.47 0.45
N HIS A 170 17.50 -3.91 1.61
CA HIS A 170 16.42 -4.88 1.74
C HIS A 170 15.07 -4.17 1.62
N ALA A 171 14.00 -4.94 1.47
CA ALA A 171 12.64 -4.42 1.48
C ALA A 171 11.81 -5.12 2.56
N SER A 172 10.83 -4.39 3.10
CA SER A 172 9.93 -4.86 4.15
C SER A 172 8.48 -4.51 3.83
N THR A 173 7.56 -5.34 4.30
CA THR A 173 6.12 -5.17 4.07
C THR A 173 5.33 -5.87 5.16
N ILE A 174 4.06 -5.51 5.34
CA ILE A 174 3.18 -6.10 6.35
C ILE A 174 1.98 -6.74 5.67
N TRP A 175 1.67 -7.96 6.09
CA TRP A 175 0.47 -8.68 5.65
C TRP A 175 -0.07 -9.57 6.76
N ASN A 176 -1.37 -9.51 7.00
CA ASN A 176 -2.10 -10.33 7.98
C ASN A 176 -1.44 -10.43 9.36
N GLY A 177 -0.98 -9.30 9.91
CA GLY A 177 -0.36 -9.26 11.25
C GLY A 177 1.07 -9.78 11.30
N TYR A 178 1.76 -9.89 10.17
CA TYR A 178 3.18 -10.24 10.12
C TYR A 178 3.99 -9.18 9.38
N LEU A 179 5.16 -8.84 9.92
CA LEU A 179 6.19 -8.05 9.25
C LEU A 179 7.13 -8.98 8.50
N TYR A 180 7.31 -8.76 7.21
CA TYR A 180 8.24 -9.49 6.35
C TYR A 180 9.42 -8.62 5.96
N VAL A 181 10.59 -9.23 5.85
CA VAL A 181 11.85 -8.59 5.43
C VAL A 181 12.55 -9.51 4.43
N ALA A 182 12.93 -9.00 3.26
CA ALA A 182 13.51 -9.80 2.19
C ALA A 182 14.77 -9.17 1.57
N GLY A 183 15.77 -10.01 1.33
CA GLY A 183 16.97 -9.69 0.56
C GLY A 183 17.86 -8.61 1.18
N GLY A 184 18.47 -7.80 0.31
CA GLY A 184 19.41 -6.75 0.68
C GLY A 184 20.86 -7.22 0.65
N ASN A 185 21.75 -6.41 1.24
CA ASN A 185 23.18 -6.67 1.34
C ASN A 185 23.58 -6.82 2.81
N SER A 186 23.91 -8.06 3.21
CA SER A 186 24.21 -8.46 4.58
C SER A 186 25.69 -8.36 4.93
N SER A 187 26.01 -8.09 6.20
CA SER A 187 27.38 -8.07 6.75
C SER A 187 28.00 -9.46 6.81
N CYS A 188 29.33 -9.54 6.72
CA CYS A 188 30.03 -10.75 7.17
C CYS A 188 29.92 -10.81 8.70
N ASP A 189 29.73 -12.00 9.26
CA ASP A 189 30.25 -12.26 10.60
C ASP A 189 31.39 -13.30 10.48
N GLY A 190 32.16 -13.48 11.55
CA GLY A 190 33.34 -14.34 11.57
C GLY A 190 33.08 -15.83 11.27
N ASN A 191 31.80 -16.25 11.12
CA ASN A 191 31.40 -17.64 10.89
C ASN A 191 30.60 -17.86 9.59
N HIS A 192 30.19 -16.83 8.83
CA HIS A 192 29.29 -16.99 7.68
C HIS A 192 29.95 -16.80 6.30
N GLN A 193 29.84 -17.81 5.43
CA GLN A 193 30.16 -17.74 3.99
C GLN A 193 29.11 -16.99 3.14
N ASN A 194 28.06 -16.45 3.76
CA ASN A 194 26.91 -15.81 3.09
C ASN A 194 26.94 -14.28 3.25
N CYS A 195 28.07 -13.66 2.91
CA CYS A 195 28.19 -12.21 2.87
C CYS A 195 27.82 -11.64 1.50
N GLY A 196 27.48 -10.34 1.47
CA GLY A 196 27.03 -9.70 0.24
C GLY A 196 25.52 -9.77 0.09
N PHE A 197 25.04 -9.87 -1.15
CA PHE A 197 23.59 -9.88 -1.38
C PHE A 197 23.02 -11.14 -0.74
N THR A 198 21.78 -11.06 -0.27
CA THR A 198 21.11 -12.21 0.32
C THR A 198 19.80 -12.49 -0.41
N LYS A 199 19.36 -13.73 -0.32
CA LYS A 199 18.05 -14.19 -0.78
C LYS A 199 17.12 -14.55 0.38
N ASN A 200 17.58 -14.34 1.62
CA ASN A 200 16.82 -14.74 2.79
C ASN A 200 15.56 -13.89 2.92
N VAL A 201 14.51 -14.52 3.41
CA VAL A 201 13.25 -13.88 3.79
C VAL A 201 13.02 -14.22 5.25
N TYR A 202 12.69 -13.21 6.04
CA TYR A 202 12.35 -13.35 7.45
C TYR A 202 10.96 -12.78 7.70
N TYR A 203 10.26 -13.31 8.68
CA TYR A 203 8.98 -12.78 9.12
C TYR A 203 8.85 -12.83 10.64
N ALA A 204 8.13 -11.88 11.20
CA ALA A 204 7.85 -11.79 12.63
C ALA A 204 6.35 -11.47 12.84
N PRO A 205 5.66 -12.15 13.77
CA PRO A 205 4.30 -11.78 14.13
C PRO A 205 4.29 -10.41 14.81
N ILE A 206 3.26 -9.63 14.54
CA ILE A 206 2.94 -8.37 15.19
C ILE A 206 1.93 -8.67 16.29
N ASN A 207 2.31 -8.41 17.54
CA ASN A 207 1.44 -8.61 18.70
C ASN A 207 0.36 -7.53 18.74
N ALA A 208 -0.71 -7.78 19.52
CA ALA A 208 -1.83 -6.84 19.64
C ALA A 208 -1.45 -5.45 20.18
N ASP A 209 -0.34 -5.36 20.93
CA ASP A 209 0.23 -4.10 21.44
C ASP A 209 1.18 -3.41 20.44
N GLY A 210 1.40 -3.99 19.26
CA GLY A 210 2.32 -3.51 18.24
C GLY A 210 3.77 -3.94 18.43
N SER A 211 4.12 -4.63 19.52
CA SER A 211 5.44 -5.22 19.64
C SER A 211 5.63 -6.37 18.63
N LEU A 212 6.88 -6.72 18.34
CA LEU A 212 7.19 -7.81 17.43
C LEU A 212 7.58 -9.09 18.19
N GLY A 213 7.13 -10.23 17.70
CA GLY A 213 7.72 -11.52 18.04
C GLY A 213 9.10 -11.71 17.39
N ALA A 214 9.75 -12.84 17.67
CA ALA A 214 11.03 -13.16 17.07
C ALA A 214 10.93 -13.40 15.55
N PHE A 215 11.95 -12.97 14.82
CA PHE A 215 12.06 -13.27 13.38
C PHE A 215 12.31 -14.76 13.15
N SER A 216 11.52 -15.35 12.27
CA SER A 216 11.68 -16.71 11.77
C SER A 216 12.07 -16.69 10.30
N PRO A 217 12.91 -17.64 9.82
CA PRO A 217 13.22 -17.77 8.40
C PRO A 217 11.99 -18.26 7.62
N ALA A 218 11.79 -17.72 6.44
CA ALA A 218 10.79 -18.15 5.47
C ALA A 218 11.47 -18.76 4.22
N THR A 219 10.67 -19.24 3.27
CA THR A 219 11.20 -19.77 1.99
C THR A 219 12.04 -18.69 1.28
N PRO A 220 13.34 -18.92 1.01
CA PRO A 220 14.22 -17.89 0.44
C PRO A 220 13.85 -17.54 -1.00
N MET A 221 14.14 -16.30 -1.41
CA MET A 221 13.94 -15.81 -2.76
C MET A 221 14.72 -16.63 -3.80
N PRO A 222 14.31 -16.64 -5.07
CA PRO A 222 15.04 -17.36 -6.13
C PRO A 222 16.40 -16.76 -6.51
N ARG A 223 16.65 -15.50 -6.12
CA ARG A 223 17.85 -14.72 -6.48
C ARG A 223 18.37 -13.92 -5.29
N TYR A 224 19.65 -13.61 -5.35
CA TYR A 224 20.36 -12.76 -4.38
C TYR A 224 20.19 -11.32 -4.84
N LEU A 225 19.29 -10.59 -4.20
CA LEU A 225 18.81 -9.29 -4.68
C LEU A 225 18.98 -8.21 -3.63
N ARG A 226 19.37 -7.01 -4.08
CA ARG A 226 19.31 -5.78 -3.28
C ARG A 226 18.68 -4.64 -4.09
N GLY A 227 18.09 -3.66 -3.41
CA GLY A 227 17.44 -2.51 -4.03
C GLY A 227 16.24 -2.90 -4.89
N HIS A 228 15.61 -4.02 -4.55
CA HIS A 228 14.38 -4.51 -5.14
C HIS A 228 13.18 -3.97 -4.33
N SER A 229 11.99 -4.04 -4.92
CA SER A 229 10.74 -3.75 -4.21
C SER A 229 10.11 -5.06 -3.70
N LEU A 230 9.55 -5.02 -2.49
CA LEU A 230 8.77 -6.09 -1.88
C LEU A 230 7.37 -5.55 -1.57
N LEU A 231 6.34 -6.24 -2.06
CA LEU A 231 4.95 -5.83 -1.91
C LEU A 231 4.06 -7.05 -1.64
N THR A 232 2.96 -6.81 -0.92
CA THR A 232 1.95 -7.84 -0.64
C THR A 232 0.57 -7.39 -1.09
N TYR A 233 -0.19 -8.32 -1.66
CA TYR A 233 -1.56 -8.08 -2.09
C TYR A 233 -2.33 -9.41 -2.17
N ASN A 234 -3.54 -9.46 -1.61
CA ASN A 234 -4.44 -10.62 -1.62
C ASN A 234 -3.77 -11.97 -1.29
N ASN A 235 -3.03 -12.03 -0.17
CA ASN A 235 -2.27 -13.21 0.28
C ASN A 235 -1.15 -13.65 -0.68
N TYR A 236 -0.67 -12.75 -1.54
CA TYR A 236 0.53 -12.96 -2.33
C TYR A 236 1.58 -11.93 -1.98
N MET A 237 2.84 -12.33 -2.11
CA MET A 237 4.01 -11.49 -1.96
C MET A 237 4.77 -11.46 -3.28
N TYR A 238 5.29 -10.29 -3.66
CA TYR A 238 5.95 -10.03 -4.94
C TYR A 238 7.33 -9.41 -4.74
N ILE A 239 8.30 -9.83 -5.56
CA ILE A 239 9.64 -9.26 -5.66
C ILE A 239 9.84 -8.71 -7.06
N ILE A 240 10.23 -7.44 -7.15
CA ILE A 240 10.35 -6.70 -8.42
C ILE A 240 11.68 -5.95 -8.45
N GLY A 241 12.39 -6.05 -9.58
CA GLY A 241 13.62 -5.30 -9.83
C GLY A 241 14.79 -5.69 -8.92
N GLY A 242 15.72 -4.74 -8.74
CA GLY A 242 16.94 -4.90 -7.95
C GLY A 242 18.16 -5.34 -8.75
N ILE A 243 19.32 -5.21 -8.11
CA ILE A 243 20.59 -5.74 -8.63
C ILE A 243 20.71 -7.18 -8.19
N GLU A 244 21.01 -8.05 -9.14
CA GLU A 244 21.33 -9.45 -8.89
C GLU A 244 22.84 -9.61 -8.67
N GLN A 245 23.21 -10.35 -7.63
CA GLN A 245 24.58 -10.84 -7.51
C GLN A 245 24.76 -12.03 -8.44
N PRO A 246 25.68 -11.96 -9.43
CA PRO A 246 25.94 -13.08 -10.30
C PRO A 246 26.43 -14.29 -9.50
N GLN A 247 25.78 -15.44 -9.66
CA GLN A 247 26.32 -16.70 -9.15
C GLN A 247 27.24 -17.32 -10.19
N TYR A 248 28.55 -17.29 -9.93
CA TYR A 248 29.49 -18.04 -10.75
C TYR A 248 29.47 -19.50 -10.35
N LYS A 249 28.96 -20.35 -11.26
CA LYS A 249 29.11 -21.79 -11.17
C LYS A 249 30.49 -22.13 -11.68
N ASP A 250 31.44 -22.23 -10.75
CA ASP A 250 32.78 -22.79 -10.94
C ASP A 250 33.80 -21.96 -11.77
N PRO A 251 35.12 -22.16 -11.53
CA PRO A 251 36.17 -21.39 -12.20
C PRO A 251 36.31 -21.71 -13.70
N PRO A 252 36.80 -20.75 -14.51
CA PRO A 252 37.35 -19.46 -14.09
C PRO A 252 36.26 -18.42 -13.81
N PHE A 253 36.31 -17.83 -12.62
CA PHE A 253 35.50 -16.67 -12.29
C PHE A 253 35.87 -15.52 -13.24
N PRO A 254 34.91 -14.73 -13.75
CA PRO A 254 35.26 -13.57 -14.54
C PRO A 254 36.06 -12.58 -13.70
N ASP A 255 36.92 -11.82 -14.40
CA ASP A 255 37.77 -10.80 -13.80
C ASP A 255 36.95 -9.93 -12.84
N PRO A 256 37.28 -9.90 -11.54
CA PRO A 256 36.49 -9.19 -10.55
C PRO A 256 36.47 -7.67 -10.77
N LEU A 257 37.32 -7.15 -11.65
CA LEU A 257 37.33 -5.76 -12.09
C LEU A 257 36.42 -5.50 -13.32
N LYS A 258 35.75 -6.53 -13.86
CA LYS A 258 34.90 -6.46 -15.06
C LYS A 258 33.49 -7.03 -14.86
N PHE A 259 32.92 -6.93 -13.66
CA PHE A 259 31.53 -7.32 -13.47
C PHE A 259 30.58 -6.33 -14.14
N GLN A 260 29.74 -6.84 -15.04
CA GLN A 260 28.57 -6.10 -15.53
C GLN A 260 27.49 -6.16 -14.46
N THR A 261 26.96 -5.01 -14.07
CA THR A 261 25.78 -4.93 -13.20
C THR A 261 24.61 -5.66 -13.89
N ILE A 262 24.10 -6.72 -13.26
CA ILE A 262 22.92 -7.45 -13.72
C ILE A 262 21.71 -6.91 -12.97
N LEU A 263 20.71 -6.42 -13.70
CA LEU A 263 19.44 -5.99 -13.13
C LEU A 263 18.39 -7.06 -13.35
N ASN A 264 17.65 -7.40 -12.31
CA ASN A 264 16.62 -8.42 -12.36
C ASN A 264 15.38 -7.89 -13.09
N GLU A 265 15.12 -8.43 -14.27
CA GLU A 265 13.92 -8.18 -15.10
C GLU A 265 12.75 -9.10 -14.73
N LYS A 266 13.02 -10.22 -14.05
CA LYS A 266 12.00 -11.17 -13.65
C LYS A 266 11.19 -10.65 -12.46
N VAL A 267 9.92 -11.00 -12.43
CA VAL A 267 9.04 -10.78 -11.28
C VAL A 267 8.73 -12.12 -10.64
N TYR A 268 8.98 -12.22 -9.35
CA TYR A 268 8.70 -13.42 -8.58
C TYR A 268 7.53 -13.18 -7.63
N TYR A 269 6.70 -14.20 -7.45
CA TYR A 269 5.61 -14.15 -6.49
C TYR A 269 5.50 -15.45 -5.69
N THR A 270 4.90 -15.37 -4.50
CA THR A 270 4.62 -16.52 -3.64
C THR A 270 3.34 -16.29 -2.84
N SER A 271 2.69 -17.36 -2.42
CA SER A 271 1.52 -17.30 -1.53
C SER A 271 1.95 -17.09 -0.08
N ILE A 272 1.13 -16.38 0.68
CA ILE A 272 1.26 -16.16 2.12
C ILE A 272 0.20 -17.00 2.82
N ASN A 273 0.61 -17.85 3.74
CA ASN A 273 -0.27 -18.71 4.51
C ASN A 273 -0.84 -17.95 5.72
N PRO A 274 -1.97 -18.38 6.30
CA PRO A 274 -2.57 -17.73 7.47
C PRO A 274 -1.66 -17.65 8.70
N ASP A 275 -0.67 -18.54 8.82
CA ASP A 275 0.31 -18.56 9.91
C ASP A 275 1.55 -17.68 9.66
N GLY A 276 1.52 -16.90 8.58
CA GLY A 276 2.60 -16.02 8.15
C GLY A 276 3.73 -16.72 7.39
N SER A 277 3.74 -18.05 7.28
CA SER A 277 4.71 -18.73 6.42
C SER A 277 4.42 -18.44 4.94
N ILE A 278 5.42 -18.60 4.06
CA ILE A 278 5.25 -18.38 2.62
C ILE A 278 5.55 -19.63 1.81
N GLY A 279 4.84 -19.78 0.68
CA GLY A 279 4.99 -20.88 -0.25
C GLY A 279 6.29 -20.85 -1.05
N SER A 280 6.36 -21.72 -2.06
CA SER A 280 7.45 -21.70 -3.04
C SER A 280 7.30 -20.53 -4.01
N TRP A 281 8.40 -19.82 -4.26
CA TRP A 281 8.46 -18.75 -5.24
C TRP A 281 8.28 -19.25 -6.67
N LYS A 282 7.52 -18.50 -7.46
CA LYS A 282 7.26 -18.74 -8.88
C LYS A 282 7.55 -17.47 -9.69
N GLU A 283 7.83 -17.62 -10.97
CA GLU A 283 7.93 -16.49 -11.90
C GLU A 283 6.53 -16.12 -12.42
N THR A 284 6.32 -14.83 -12.63
CA THR A 284 5.15 -14.26 -13.33
C THR A 284 5.65 -13.36 -14.48
N THR A 285 4.77 -12.60 -15.13
CA THR A 285 5.12 -11.75 -16.26
C THR A 285 6.30 -10.82 -15.95
N PRO A 286 7.45 -10.94 -16.65
CA PRO A 286 8.63 -10.15 -16.39
C PRO A 286 8.42 -8.68 -16.79
N ILE A 287 9.22 -7.79 -16.21
CA ILE A 287 9.24 -6.36 -16.55
C ILE A 287 9.52 -6.20 -18.04
N SER A 288 8.80 -5.29 -18.70
CA SER A 288 9.04 -4.92 -20.10
C SER A 288 9.04 -3.40 -20.21
N LEU A 289 10.13 -2.83 -20.72
CA LEU A 289 10.30 -1.39 -20.86
C LEU A 289 10.04 -0.96 -22.30
N PRO A 290 9.09 -0.05 -22.57
CA PRO A 290 8.76 0.41 -23.92
C PRO A 290 9.93 1.12 -24.62
N GLU A 291 10.87 1.69 -23.87
CA GLU A 291 12.06 2.36 -24.39
C GLU A 291 13.12 1.39 -24.94
N LEU A 292 13.04 0.11 -24.59
CA LEU A 292 13.98 -0.90 -25.07
C LEU A 292 13.51 -1.51 -26.40
N PRO A 293 14.43 -1.71 -27.37
CA PRO A 293 14.17 -2.55 -28.53
C PRO A 293 13.68 -3.96 -28.13
N SER A 294 12.91 -4.61 -29.00
CA SER A 294 12.30 -5.92 -28.72
C SER A 294 13.33 -6.99 -28.34
N GLU A 295 14.51 -6.94 -28.95
CA GLU A 295 15.64 -7.83 -28.71
C GLU A 295 16.35 -7.61 -27.37
N LEU A 296 16.07 -6.51 -26.67
CA LEU A 296 16.63 -6.16 -25.35
C LEU A 296 15.60 -6.21 -24.23
N GLN A 297 14.37 -6.67 -24.48
CA GLN A 297 13.33 -6.73 -23.44
C GLN A 297 13.70 -7.68 -22.28
N ASN A 298 14.53 -8.68 -22.53
CA ASN A 298 15.11 -9.54 -21.48
C ASN A 298 16.16 -8.82 -20.62
N LYS A 299 16.40 -7.52 -20.84
CA LYS A 299 17.28 -6.64 -20.05
C LYS A 299 16.55 -5.42 -19.51
N ALA A 300 15.23 -5.53 -19.38
CA ALA A 300 14.34 -4.50 -18.83
C ALA A 300 14.43 -4.33 -17.30
N GLY A 301 15.37 -5.00 -16.63
CA GLY A 301 15.57 -4.90 -15.19
C GLY A 301 15.81 -3.45 -14.74
N LEU A 302 15.33 -3.16 -13.53
CA LEU A 302 15.39 -1.84 -12.91
C LEU A 302 16.09 -1.94 -11.56
N PHE A 303 16.88 -0.92 -11.21
CA PHE A 303 17.45 -0.76 -9.87
C PHE A 303 16.94 0.51 -9.20
N ALA A 304 16.65 0.42 -7.90
CA ALA A 304 16.16 1.53 -7.09
C ALA A 304 14.91 2.18 -7.70
N GLN A 305 14.09 1.37 -8.38
CA GLN A 305 12.70 1.66 -8.71
C GLN A 305 11.84 1.59 -7.45
N SER A 306 10.66 2.17 -7.54
CA SER A 306 9.61 1.99 -6.55
C SER A 306 8.48 1.16 -7.14
N ALA A 307 7.78 0.40 -6.29
CA ALA A 307 6.57 -0.29 -6.70
C ALA A 307 5.54 -0.34 -5.57
N VAL A 308 4.27 -0.24 -5.92
CA VAL A 308 3.14 -0.32 -4.99
C VAL A 308 2.05 -1.23 -5.56
N ALA A 309 1.28 -1.88 -4.69
CA ALA A 309 0.11 -2.65 -5.08
C ALA A 309 -1.16 -1.98 -4.52
N HIS A 310 -2.18 -1.84 -5.36
CA HIS A 310 -3.44 -1.21 -4.97
C HIS A 310 -4.59 -1.66 -5.86
N ASN A 311 -5.77 -1.93 -5.27
CA ASN A 311 -7.01 -2.25 -5.98
C ASN A 311 -6.89 -3.28 -7.12
N GLY A 312 -6.02 -4.29 -6.98
CA GLY A 312 -5.86 -5.37 -7.96
C GLY A 312 -4.79 -5.08 -9.02
N TYR A 313 -3.97 -4.05 -8.82
CA TYR A 313 -2.91 -3.66 -9.74
C TYR A 313 -1.59 -3.51 -8.99
N ILE A 314 -0.49 -3.81 -9.69
CA ILE A 314 0.87 -3.42 -9.31
C ILE A 314 1.32 -2.28 -10.20
N TYR A 315 1.96 -1.28 -9.62
CA TYR A 315 2.58 -0.16 -10.31
C TYR A 315 4.09 -0.25 -10.12
N ILE A 316 4.86 -0.27 -11.22
CA ILE A 316 6.32 -0.13 -11.20
C ILE A 316 6.65 1.26 -11.74
N MET A 317 7.46 2.01 -11.00
CA MET A 317 7.74 3.42 -11.31
C MET A 317 9.23 3.70 -11.29
N GLY A 318 9.70 4.27 -12.40
CA GLY A 318 11.07 4.71 -12.57
C GLY A 318 12.12 3.61 -12.39
N GLY A 319 13.27 3.98 -11.85
CA GLY A 319 14.45 3.14 -11.67
C GLY A 319 15.58 3.52 -12.61
N TRP A 320 16.74 2.88 -12.40
CA TRP A 320 17.87 2.92 -13.31
C TRP A 320 17.88 1.66 -14.18
N ASN A 321 18.10 1.81 -15.49
CA ASN A 321 18.31 0.69 -16.40
C ASN A 321 19.73 0.71 -16.99
N VAL A 322 20.41 -0.44 -16.99
CA VAL A 322 21.81 -0.57 -17.44
C VAL A 322 21.98 -0.43 -18.95
N GLU A 323 21.03 -0.89 -19.76
CA GLU A 323 21.11 -0.82 -21.22
C GLU A 323 20.80 0.58 -21.72
N LEU A 324 19.81 1.24 -21.11
CA LEU A 324 19.49 2.65 -21.39
C LEU A 324 20.54 3.61 -20.83
N LYS A 325 21.34 3.18 -19.84
CA LYS A 325 22.38 3.97 -19.17
C LYS A 325 21.85 5.26 -18.52
N LYS A 326 20.60 5.21 -18.07
CA LYS A 326 19.90 6.35 -17.48
C LYS A 326 18.80 5.90 -16.54
N ASN A 327 18.29 6.86 -15.79
CA ASN A 327 17.01 6.75 -15.14
C ASN A 327 15.87 6.71 -16.18
N VAL A 328 14.76 6.09 -15.81
CA VAL A 328 13.53 6.07 -16.62
C VAL A 328 12.39 6.74 -15.87
N ALA A 329 11.45 7.31 -16.61
CA ALA A 329 10.21 7.90 -16.09
C ALA A 329 9.03 6.92 -16.18
N THR A 330 9.23 5.77 -16.80
CA THR A 330 8.19 4.81 -17.13
C THR A 330 7.37 4.42 -15.91
N VAL A 331 6.04 4.40 -16.07
CA VAL A 331 5.13 3.74 -15.15
C VAL A 331 4.45 2.55 -15.83
N LEU A 332 4.66 1.36 -15.27
CA LEU A 332 4.02 0.12 -15.73
C LEU A 332 2.92 -0.28 -14.76
N THR A 333 1.72 -0.53 -15.29
CA THR A 333 0.57 -1.03 -14.54
C THR A 333 0.33 -2.50 -14.88
N GLY A 334 0.31 -3.36 -13.87
CA GLY A 334 0.14 -4.81 -14.01
C GLY A 334 -1.11 -5.30 -13.29
N PRO A 335 -2.18 -5.69 -14.00
CA PRO A 335 -3.35 -6.30 -13.38
C PRO A 335 -3.01 -7.63 -12.72
N ILE A 336 -3.39 -7.79 -11.45
CA ILE A 336 -3.17 -8.97 -10.64
C ILE A 336 -4.34 -9.94 -10.82
N MET A 337 -4.05 -11.18 -11.18
CA MET A 337 -5.01 -12.26 -11.32
C MET A 337 -5.33 -12.90 -9.97
N SER A 338 -6.44 -13.64 -9.89
CA SER A 338 -6.85 -14.33 -8.65
C SER A 338 -5.85 -15.39 -8.16
N ASP A 339 -5.00 -15.91 -9.04
CA ASP A 339 -3.92 -16.85 -8.73
C ASP A 339 -2.58 -16.16 -8.39
N GLY A 340 -2.59 -14.83 -8.25
CA GLY A 340 -1.41 -14.02 -7.95
C GLY A 340 -0.52 -13.74 -9.16
N THR A 341 -0.83 -14.24 -10.36
CA THR A 341 -0.06 -13.89 -11.55
C THR A 341 -0.37 -12.46 -12.01
N ILE A 342 0.55 -11.87 -12.78
CA ILE A 342 0.39 -10.55 -13.38
C ILE A 342 -0.02 -10.79 -14.83
N MET A 343 -1.18 -10.30 -15.25
CA MET A 343 -1.72 -10.60 -16.58
C MET A 343 -0.82 -10.11 -17.70
N LYS A 344 -0.42 -8.83 -17.63
CA LYS A 344 0.47 -8.15 -18.58
C LYS A 344 0.90 -6.81 -17.97
N TRP A 345 2.00 -6.24 -18.46
CA TRP A 345 2.34 -4.85 -18.19
C TRP A 345 1.64 -3.93 -19.20
N ILE A 346 1.00 -2.88 -18.69
CA ILE A 346 0.34 -1.83 -19.46
C ILE A 346 1.15 -0.56 -19.26
N HIS A 347 1.60 0.03 -20.36
CA HIS A 347 2.22 1.35 -20.37
C HIS A 347 1.25 2.37 -20.95
N ASN A 348 1.00 3.44 -20.21
CA ASN A 348 0.29 4.62 -20.67
C ASN A 348 1.24 5.82 -20.53
N PRO A 349 1.70 6.43 -21.64
CA PRO A 349 2.64 7.55 -21.57
C PRO A 349 2.12 8.76 -20.76
N ASN A 350 0.80 8.93 -20.65
CA ASN A 350 0.22 10.01 -19.83
C ASN A 350 0.31 9.73 -18.32
N SER A 351 0.63 8.49 -17.94
CA SER A 351 0.84 8.06 -16.57
C SER A 351 2.32 8.04 -16.18
N ASP A 352 3.24 8.30 -17.12
CA ASP A 352 4.68 8.35 -16.83
C ASP A 352 5.01 9.47 -15.85
N LEU A 353 6.06 9.26 -15.06
CA LEU A 353 6.55 10.24 -14.11
C LEU A 353 6.90 11.56 -14.82
N PRO A 354 6.76 12.72 -14.15
CA PRO A 354 7.10 14.02 -14.74
C PRO A 354 8.58 14.14 -15.19
N TYR A 355 9.45 13.29 -14.66
CA TYR A 355 10.86 13.17 -15.02
C TYR A 355 11.37 11.77 -14.67
N ASP A 356 12.53 11.41 -15.21
CA ASP A 356 13.22 10.15 -14.95
C ASP A 356 13.70 10.07 -13.51
N LEU A 357 13.51 8.95 -12.81
CA LEU A 357 13.73 8.93 -11.35
C LEU A 357 14.19 7.59 -10.82
N SER A 358 15.17 7.54 -9.93
CA SER A 358 15.47 6.39 -9.05
C SER A 358 15.67 6.83 -7.60
N LYS A 359 15.80 5.87 -6.67
CA LYS A 359 16.05 6.11 -5.24
C LYS A 359 15.01 7.01 -4.56
N HIS A 360 13.83 7.10 -5.19
CA HIS A 360 12.64 7.72 -4.66
C HIS A 360 11.84 6.68 -3.88
N ALA A 361 10.90 7.14 -3.08
CA ALA A 361 9.87 6.29 -2.50
C ALA A 361 8.53 6.58 -3.18
N SER A 362 7.67 5.57 -3.25
CA SER A 362 6.27 5.77 -3.63
C SER A 362 5.36 5.13 -2.61
N VAL A 363 4.21 5.75 -2.41
CA VAL A 363 3.19 5.26 -1.48
C VAL A 363 1.80 5.45 -2.10
N VAL A 364 0.84 4.66 -1.65
CA VAL A 364 -0.55 4.69 -2.15
C VAL A 364 -1.52 4.69 -0.99
N THR A 365 -2.64 5.40 -1.13
CA THR A 365 -3.74 5.38 -0.15
C THR A 365 -5.08 5.64 -0.82
N THR A 366 -6.16 5.22 -0.16
CA THR A 366 -7.54 5.55 -0.53
C THR A 366 -8.12 6.53 0.47
N ILE A 367 -8.60 7.66 -0.03
CA ILE A 367 -9.19 8.75 0.72
C ILE A 367 -10.62 8.96 0.20
N ASN A 368 -11.62 8.72 1.04
CA ASN A 368 -13.04 8.91 0.71
C ASN A 368 -13.47 8.18 -0.59
N GLY A 369 -12.95 6.96 -0.81
CA GLY A 369 -13.22 6.16 -2.00
C GLY A 369 -12.34 6.47 -3.21
N GLU A 370 -11.54 7.53 -3.16
CA GLU A 370 -10.64 7.93 -4.23
C GLU A 370 -9.20 7.53 -3.89
N SER A 371 -8.52 6.92 -4.86
CA SER A 371 -7.18 6.38 -4.65
C SER A 371 -6.10 7.31 -5.19
N TYR A 372 -5.04 7.53 -4.41
CA TYR A 372 -3.95 8.43 -4.76
C TYR A 372 -2.60 7.75 -4.58
N LEU A 373 -1.73 7.91 -5.57
CA LEU A 373 -0.36 7.44 -5.57
C LEU A 373 0.57 8.65 -5.48
N TYR A 374 1.59 8.59 -4.62
CA TYR A 374 2.59 9.63 -4.40
C TYR A 374 3.97 9.13 -4.79
N VAL A 375 4.80 10.02 -5.35
CA VAL A 375 6.23 9.81 -5.62
C VAL A 375 7.01 10.93 -4.92
N ILE A 376 8.04 10.54 -4.17
CA ILE A 376 8.71 11.40 -3.18
C ILE A 376 10.23 11.40 -3.43
N GLY A 377 10.80 12.58 -3.70
CA GLY A 377 12.24 12.80 -3.79
C GLY A 377 12.92 11.98 -4.89
N GLY A 378 14.17 11.58 -4.68
CA GLY A 378 14.93 10.73 -5.60
C GLY A 378 15.99 11.48 -6.43
N ASN A 379 16.55 10.78 -7.41
CA ASN A 379 17.56 11.30 -8.32
C ASN A 379 17.23 11.01 -9.79
N SER A 380 17.59 11.96 -10.66
CA SER A 380 17.62 11.81 -12.13
C SER A 380 19.06 11.85 -12.62
N GLY A 381 19.34 11.20 -13.76
CA GLY A 381 20.68 11.17 -14.31
C GLY A 381 20.92 10.09 -15.35
N SER A 382 22.09 10.19 -15.99
CA SER A 382 22.57 9.27 -17.02
C SER A 382 24.10 9.12 -16.95
N ILE A 383 24.64 8.07 -17.57
CA ILE A 383 26.08 7.88 -17.64
C ILE A 383 26.70 9.04 -18.42
N GLY A 384 27.63 9.77 -17.79
CA GLY A 384 28.27 10.95 -18.37
C GLY A 384 27.43 12.23 -18.32
N GLY A 385 26.22 12.17 -17.75
CA GLY A 385 25.36 13.33 -17.52
C GLY A 385 25.47 13.90 -16.10
N THR A 386 24.85 15.05 -15.88
CA THR A 386 24.70 15.66 -14.56
C THR A 386 23.62 14.93 -13.76
N GLN A 387 23.87 14.64 -12.48
CA GLN A 387 22.84 14.14 -11.57
C GLN A 387 22.00 15.29 -11.02
N VAL A 388 20.69 15.10 -10.97
CA VAL A 388 19.75 16.04 -10.34
C VAL A 388 19.10 15.33 -9.16
N PHE A 389 19.08 16.00 -8.00
CA PHE A 389 18.47 15.47 -6.79
C PHE A 389 17.20 16.24 -6.48
N HIS A 390 16.13 15.49 -6.24
CA HIS A 390 14.79 16.04 -6.17
C HIS A 390 14.32 16.14 -4.73
N ARG A 391 13.63 17.25 -4.44
CA ARG A 391 12.86 17.44 -3.21
C ARG A 391 11.36 17.35 -3.46
N GLU A 392 10.98 17.28 -4.73
CA GLU A 392 9.61 17.41 -5.16
C GLU A 392 8.79 16.17 -4.78
N ILE A 393 7.51 16.41 -4.50
CA ILE A 393 6.50 15.37 -4.30
C ILE A 393 5.44 15.55 -5.37
N TYR A 394 5.13 14.48 -6.08
CA TYR A 394 4.05 14.43 -7.05
C TYR A 394 3.02 13.41 -6.60
N TYR A 395 1.76 13.64 -6.99
CA TYR A 395 0.69 12.69 -6.76
C TYR A 395 -0.20 12.55 -8.00
N ALA A 396 -0.69 11.35 -8.23
CA ALA A 396 -1.63 11.03 -9.28
C ALA A 396 -2.84 10.31 -8.68
N LYS A 397 -4.03 10.59 -9.22
CA LYS A 397 -5.22 9.83 -8.89
C LYS A 397 -5.20 8.51 -9.66
N ILE A 398 -5.61 7.42 -9.03
CA ILE A 398 -5.77 6.11 -9.67
C ILE A 398 -7.22 5.99 -10.13
N ALA A 399 -7.43 5.87 -11.44
CA ALA A 399 -8.75 5.65 -12.00
C ALA A 399 -9.25 4.22 -11.67
N PRO A 400 -10.59 3.97 -11.72
CA PRO A 400 -11.16 2.66 -11.39
C PRO A 400 -10.64 1.49 -12.24
N ASP A 401 -10.12 1.76 -13.43
CA ASP A 401 -9.50 0.77 -14.33
C ASP A 401 -8.01 0.52 -14.03
N GLY A 402 -7.49 1.14 -12.96
CA GLY A 402 -6.11 1.06 -12.52
C GLY A 402 -5.16 2.02 -13.23
N ILE A 403 -5.60 2.77 -14.24
CA ILE A 403 -4.71 3.72 -14.94
C ILE A 403 -4.50 4.97 -14.09
N LEU A 404 -3.26 5.46 -14.02
CA LEU A 404 -2.98 6.73 -13.33
C LEU A 404 -3.40 7.91 -14.21
N GLU A 405 -4.10 8.86 -13.59
CA GLU A 405 -4.27 10.20 -14.15
C GLU A 405 -2.93 10.95 -14.22
N GLU A 406 -2.93 12.13 -14.84
CA GLU A 406 -1.74 12.98 -14.92
C GLU A 406 -1.22 13.34 -13.52
N TRP A 407 0.10 13.28 -13.37
CA TRP A 407 0.80 13.65 -12.14
C TRP A 407 0.68 15.14 -11.83
N LYS A 408 0.24 15.44 -10.62
CA LYS A 408 0.13 16.80 -10.09
C LYS A 408 1.27 17.07 -9.11
N PRO A 409 1.96 18.22 -9.20
CA PRO A 409 2.91 18.62 -8.17
C PRO A 409 2.16 18.92 -6.88
N SER A 410 2.68 18.46 -5.75
CA SER A 410 2.18 18.93 -4.46
C SER A 410 2.68 20.35 -4.18
N SER A 411 1.83 21.14 -3.53
CA SER A 411 2.18 22.45 -2.99
C SER A 411 3.19 22.34 -1.84
N ASN A 412 3.26 21.19 -1.17
CA ASN A 412 4.11 20.95 -0.01
C ASN A 412 5.12 19.83 -0.31
N ASN A 413 6.37 20.25 -0.54
CA ASN A 413 7.46 19.37 -0.95
C ASN A 413 8.37 18.99 0.24
N LEU A 414 9.39 18.17 -0.01
CA LEU A 414 10.45 17.95 0.96
C LEU A 414 11.22 19.25 1.21
N ILE A 415 11.75 19.40 2.42
CA ILE A 415 12.53 20.60 2.82
C ILE A 415 13.85 20.71 2.04
N LYS A 416 14.39 19.56 1.61
CA LYS A 416 15.68 19.41 0.93
C LYS A 416 15.63 18.23 -0.03
N PRO A 417 16.48 18.20 -1.08
CA PRO A 417 16.63 17.02 -1.92
C PRO A 417 17.00 15.79 -1.09
N LEU A 418 16.35 14.67 -1.35
CA LEU A 418 16.47 13.48 -0.51
C LEU A 418 16.42 12.20 -1.33
N ILE A 419 17.36 11.30 -1.08
CA ILE A 419 17.46 9.98 -1.71
C ILE A 419 17.65 8.89 -0.66
N ASP A 420 17.38 7.64 -1.06
CA ASP A 420 17.58 6.45 -0.22
C ASP A 420 16.85 6.54 1.15
N HIS A 421 15.78 7.33 1.18
CA HIS A 421 14.85 7.48 2.29
C HIS A 421 13.74 6.44 2.17
N ALA A 422 12.98 6.25 3.25
CA ALA A 422 11.82 5.38 3.25
C ALA A 422 10.56 6.21 3.51
N SER A 423 9.45 5.88 2.84
CA SER A 423 8.17 6.57 3.03
C SER A 423 7.05 5.57 3.24
N VAL A 424 6.05 5.93 4.05
CA VAL A 424 4.89 5.09 4.33
C VAL A 424 3.64 5.91 4.58
N ILE A 425 2.48 5.33 4.33
CA ILE A 425 1.20 5.86 4.81
C ILE A 425 0.84 5.17 6.11
N ALA A 426 0.45 5.95 7.12
CA ALA A 426 -0.24 5.45 8.30
C ALA A 426 -1.41 6.41 8.60
N GLY A 427 -2.64 5.89 8.50
CA GLY A 427 -3.84 6.72 8.51
C GLY A 427 -3.85 7.73 7.36
N ARG A 428 -4.24 8.98 7.62
CA ARG A 428 -4.16 10.09 6.64
C ARG A 428 -2.82 10.79 6.52
N TYR A 429 -1.75 10.15 6.94
CA TYR A 429 -0.44 10.79 6.96
C TYR A 429 0.56 10.05 6.10
N LEU A 430 1.20 10.81 5.21
CA LEU A 430 2.42 10.40 4.53
C LEU A 430 3.60 10.73 5.43
N PHE A 431 4.38 9.73 5.79
CA PHE A 431 5.63 9.88 6.52
C PHE A 431 6.82 9.69 5.59
N VAL A 432 7.84 10.52 5.77
CA VAL A 432 9.15 10.45 5.11
C VAL A 432 10.21 10.32 6.19
N LEU A 433 10.96 9.23 6.18
CA LEU A 433 11.87 8.83 7.24
C LEU A 433 13.31 8.73 6.72
N GLY A 434 14.22 9.44 7.39
CA GLY A 434 15.66 9.35 7.18
C GLY A 434 16.11 9.68 5.75
N GLY A 435 17.06 8.90 5.23
CA GLY A 435 17.70 9.09 3.93
C GLY A 435 18.96 9.95 4.00
N ARG A 436 19.42 10.42 2.84
CA ARG A 436 20.64 11.23 2.73
C ARG A 436 20.53 12.30 1.65
N ASN A 437 21.44 13.27 1.71
CA ASN A 437 21.64 14.20 0.60
C ASN A 437 22.22 13.49 -0.64
N GLY A 438 22.04 14.12 -1.79
CA GLY A 438 22.63 13.66 -3.04
C GLY A 438 24.04 14.19 -3.32
N ASP A 439 24.45 15.30 -2.69
CA ASP A 439 25.73 15.94 -2.94
C ASP A 439 26.90 15.08 -2.45
N ASP A 440 27.68 14.55 -3.39
CA ASP A 440 28.90 13.76 -3.13
C ASP A 440 30.15 14.64 -3.00
N THR A 441 30.12 15.89 -3.48
CA THR A 441 31.28 16.79 -3.50
C THR A 441 31.65 17.31 -2.12
N SER A 442 30.64 17.52 -1.27
CA SER A 442 30.80 17.95 0.13
C SER A 442 30.79 16.77 1.12
N GLY A 443 30.66 15.53 0.63
CA GLY A 443 30.41 14.34 1.42
C GLY A 443 28.93 14.13 1.77
N TYR A 444 28.57 12.89 2.09
CA TYR A 444 27.20 12.52 2.42
C TYR A 444 26.81 12.94 3.84
N THR A 445 25.64 13.57 3.95
CA THR A 445 24.91 13.84 5.18
C THR A 445 23.73 12.88 5.26
N PHE A 446 23.68 12.12 6.35
CA PHE A 446 22.61 11.17 6.66
C PHE A 446 21.63 11.79 7.66
N TYR A 447 20.34 11.53 7.49
CA TYR A 447 19.30 12.15 8.31
C TYR A 447 18.60 11.13 9.20
N SER A 448 18.31 11.53 10.44
CA SER A 448 17.33 10.86 11.31
C SER A 448 15.97 11.57 11.30
N ASP A 449 15.89 12.72 10.61
CA ASP A 449 14.68 13.52 10.50
C ASP A 449 13.51 12.69 9.97
N ILE A 450 12.35 12.93 10.56
CA ILE A 450 11.08 12.42 10.06
C ILE A 450 10.17 13.61 9.79
N LYS A 451 9.58 13.62 8.60
CA LYS A 451 8.54 14.57 8.22
C LYS A 451 7.25 13.81 7.97
N HIS A 452 6.13 14.42 8.35
CA HIS A 452 4.83 13.91 7.98
C HIS A 452 3.95 15.00 7.38
N TYR A 453 3.06 14.57 6.50
CA TYR A 453 2.16 15.41 5.73
C TYR A 453 0.75 14.86 5.91
N PHE A 454 -0.19 15.72 6.29
CA PHE A 454 -1.60 15.35 6.26
C PHE A 454 -2.06 15.27 4.80
N ILE A 455 -2.84 14.24 4.47
CA ILE A 455 -3.42 14.05 3.14
C ILE A 455 -4.85 14.58 3.16
N ASN A 456 -5.09 15.63 2.38
CA ASN A 456 -6.41 16.23 2.23
C ASN A 456 -7.34 15.33 1.40
N ASP A 457 -8.64 15.62 1.43
CA ASP A 457 -9.67 14.84 0.72
C ASP A 457 -9.45 14.73 -0.79
N ASN A 458 -8.74 15.70 -1.38
CA ASN A 458 -8.42 15.74 -2.80
C ASN A 458 -7.04 15.14 -3.14
N GLY A 459 -6.35 14.54 -2.18
CA GLY A 459 -4.99 14.01 -2.31
C GLY A 459 -3.88 15.05 -2.18
N GLU A 460 -4.19 16.34 -2.02
CA GLU A 460 -3.15 17.35 -1.81
C GLU A 460 -2.52 17.19 -0.42
N LEU A 461 -1.22 17.42 -0.30
CA LEU A 461 -0.54 17.39 0.99
C LEU A 461 -0.67 18.72 1.72
N GLY A 462 -0.94 18.66 3.03
CA GLY A 462 -0.79 19.78 3.94
C GLY A 462 0.68 20.14 4.19
N PRO A 463 0.97 21.24 4.91
CA PRO A 463 2.34 21.65 5.22
C PRO A 463 3.11 20.59 6.02
N PRO A 464 4.42 20.41 5.76
CA PRO A 464 5.23 19.42 6.46
C PRO A 464 5.33 19.73 7.95
N SER A 465 5.14 18.72 8.78
CA SER A 465 5.38 18.78 10.22
C SER A 465 6.54 17.87 10.62
N GLY A 466 7.32 18.29 11.61
CA GLY A 466 8.39 17.48 12.18
C GLY A 466 7.84 16.40 13.11
N TYR A 467 8.52 15.27 13.15
CA TYR A 467 8.27 14.18 14.10
C TYR A 467 9.51 13.89 14.95
N SER A 468 9.33 13.13 16.03
CA SER A 468 10.44 12.56 16.80
C SER A 468 11.40 11.82 15.84
N PRO A 469 12.70 12.18 15.82
CA PRO A 469 13.64 11.61 14.86
C PRO A 469 13.86 10.13 15.11
N LEU A 470 14.29 9.42 14.06
CA LEU A 470 14.79 8.06 14.19
C LEU A 470 15.93 8.01 15.23
N PRO A 471 16.07 6.89 15.99
CA PRO A 471 17.17 6.74 16.93
C PRO A 471 18.57 6.85 16.29
N ASN A 472 18.67 6.57 14.98
CA ASN A 472 19.89 6.72 14.20
C ASN A 472 19.57 7.41 12.86
N ALA A 473 20.55 8.10 12.28
CA ALA A 473 20.45 8.61 10.92
C ALA A 473 20.60 7.46 9.92
N LEU A 474 19.48 6.95 9.42
CA LEU A 474 19.42 5.75 8.58
C LEU A 474 19.12 6.10 7.12
N PHE A 475 19.75 5.38 6.21
CA PHE A 475 19.45 5.36 4.78
C PHE A 475 19.53 3.93 4.25
N HIS A 476 18.90 3.65 3.11
CA HIS A 476 18.69 2.28 2.60
C HIS A 476 18.07 1.31 3.62
N HIS A 477 17.34 1.86 4.60
CA HIS A 477 16.48 1.11 5.50
C HIS A 477 15.13 0.87 4.83
N SER A 478 14.32 -0.01 5.40
CA SER A 478 12.95 -0.22 4.94
C SER A 478 11.95 0.14 6.03
N VAL A 479 10.78 0.58 5.60
CA VAL A 479 9.66 0.94 6.46
C VAL A 479 8.41 0.18 6.03
N ALA A 480 7.61 -0.25 7.00
CA ALA A 480 6.28 -0.80 6.75
C ALA A 480 5.31 -0.26 7.81
N ALA A 481 4.05 -0.05 7.44
CA ALA A 481 3.01 0.37 8.36
C ALA A 481 1.94 -0.70 8.49
N ASP A 482 1.50 -0.93 9.72
CA ASP A 482 0.28 -1.67 10.00
C ASP A 482 -0.88 -0.67 10.00
N ASN A 483 -1.70 -0.70 8.94
CA ASN A 483 -2.83 0.20 8.79
C ASN A 483 -3.92 -0.02 9.85
N ASN A 484 -3.95 -1.17 10.53
CA ASN A 484 -4.93 -1.42 11.59
C ASN A 484 -4.58 -0.67 12.89
N THR A 485 -3.29 -0.56 13.21
CA THR A 485 -2.79 0.08 14.43
C THR A 485 -2.14 1.46 14.19
N ALA A 486 -1.94 1.80 12.91
CA ALA A 486 -1.12 2.91 12.44
C ALA A 486 0.32 2.88 13.00
N ASN A 487 0.82 1.70 13.37
CA ASN A 487 2.20 1.53 13.81
C ASN A 487 3.13 1.50 12.60
N ILE A 488 4.28 2.16 12.73
CA ILE A 488 5.31 2.24 11.70
C ILE A 488 6.51 1.45 12.21
N TYR A 489 6.98 0.50 11.40
CA TYR A 489 8.13 -0.36 11.69
C TYR A 489 9.28 0.02 10.76
N VAL A 490 10.46 0.22 11.33
CA VAL A 490 11.70 0.54 10.61
C VAL A 490 12.68 -0.60 10.81
N THR A 491 13.21 -1.14 9.71
CA THR A 491 14.10 -2.29 9.72
C THR A 491 15.43 -1.96 9.05
N GLY A 492 16.52 -2.34 9.72
CA GLY A 492 17.89 -2.33 9.18
C GLY A 492 18.36 -0.97 8.64
N GLY A 493 19.10 -0.99 7.53
CA GLY A 493 19.71 0.18 6.90
C GLY A 493 21.17 0.37 7.28
N ALA A 494 21.73 1.52 6.92
CA ALA A 494 23.13 1.86 7.20
C ALA A 494 23.27 3.22 7.91
N VAL A 495 24.38 3.37 8.65
CA VAL A 495 24.84 4.63 9.25
C VAL A 495 26.24 4.95 8.71
N GLY A 496 26.40 5.90 7.80
CA GLY A 496 27.72 6.19 7.20
C GLY A 496 28.03 5.38 5.93
N ASP A 497 29.32 5.21 5.62
CA ASP A 497 29.77 4.56 4.38
C ASP A 497 29.39 3.07 4.34
N THR A 498 28.65 2.66 3.32
CA THR A 498 28.15 1.29 3.14
C THR A 498 29.22 0.27 2.73
N SER A 499 30.40 0.75 2.35
CA SER A 499 31.60 -0.09 2.15
C SER A 499 32.07 -0.71 3.48
N THR A 500 31.80 -0.05 4.61
CA THR A 500 32.17 -0.51 5.94
C THR A 500 31.04 -1.35 6.53
N GLU A 501 31.32 -2.60 6.89
CA GLU A 501 30.25 -3.53 7.30
C GLU A 501 29.59 -3.17 8.62
N GLU A 502 30.35 -2.63 9.58
CA GLU A 502 29.85 -2.18 10.90
C GLU A 502 28.79 -1.08 10.81
N ASN A 503 28.72 -0.39 9.68
CA ASN A 503 27.73 0.64 9.41
C ASN A 503 26.36 0.07 9.10
N ARG A 504 26.25 -1.21 8.71
CA ARG A 504 24.97 -1.90 8.47
C ARG A 504 24.28 -2.21 9.80
N LYS A 505 22.95 -2.14 9.82
CA LYS A 505 22.14 -2.33 11.04
C LYS A 505 21.19 -3.51 10.88
N ASN A 506 20.98 -4.21 11.98
CA ASN A 506 19.92 -5.20 12.16
C ASN A 506 18.83 -4.73 13.12
N SER A 507 18.96 -3.51 13.66
CA SER A 507 18.01 -2.93 14.60
C SER A 507 16.64 -2.81 13.97
N VAL A 508 15.61 -3.11 14.77
CA VAL A 508 14.21 -2.87 14.42
C VAL A 508 13.61 -1.91 15.43
N PHE A 509 12.95 -0.89 14.91
CA PHE A 509 12.24 0.10 15.71
C PHE A 509 10.78 0.12 15.29
N TYR A 510 9.89 0.41 16.23
CA TYR A 510 8.50 0.64 15.91
C TYR A 510 7.97 1.86 16.68
N LEU A 511 6.99 2.52 16.08
CA LEU A 511 6.36 3.68 16.67
C LEU A 511 5.14 3.25 17.50
N SER A 512 5.25 3.30 18.83
CA SER A 512 4.21 2.84 19.77
C SER A 512 3.53 4.01 20.51
N LYS A 513 2.23 3.86 20.83
CA LYS A 513 1.48 4.75 21.75
C LYS A 513 1.89 4.59 23.21
N THR A 514 2.43 3.44 23.59
CA THR A 514 2.84 3.13 24.96
C THR A 514 4.36 3.11 25.05
N ALA A 515 4.91 3.90 25.98
CA ALA A 515 6.29 3.68 26.41
C ALA A 515 6.42 2.27 27.01
N PRO A 516 7.52 1.54 26.76
CA PRO A 516 7.74 0.20 27.30
C PRO A 516 7.74 0.15 28.82
#